data_AF-A0A940C2N1-F1
#
_entry.id   AF-A0A940C2N1-F1
#
_cell.length_a   1.000
_cell.length_b   1.000
_cell.length_c   1.000
_cell.angle_alpha   90.00
_cell.angle_beta   90.00
_cell.angle_gamma   90.00
#
_symmetry.space_group_name_H-M   'P 1'
#
loop_
_entity.id
_entity.type
_entity.pdbx_description
1 polymer ?
#
loop_
_entity_poly.entity_id
_entity_poly.type
_entity_poly.pdbx_seq_one_letter_code
_entity_poly.pdbx_strand_id
1 'polypeptide(L)'
;MQYAIELYFDKATEQNLSHLAQRVADENISTIFLKWETRPHLTLACFNDVNETACIEQLRLFAQTHKTMPANICSVGMFTDSRTIFASPVMNDSMYQFQKELYEYLEKYDSSGWEWYQPNKWVPHCTLALTHEDPDEAFYKASNLILHEFRKLYGKFVSIGLVKISCPVEEIYTVELQR
;
A
#
# COMPACT_ATOMS: atom_id res chain seq x y z
N MET A 1 11.23 -13.16 9.07
CA MET A 1 11.40 -11.76 8.60
C MET A 1 10.02 -11.25 8.27
N GLN A 2 9.70 -9.95 8.42
CA GLN A 2 8.33 -9.50 8.14
C GLN A 2 8.12 -9.31 6.64
N TYR A 3 6.97 -9.75 6.13
CA TYR A 3 6.61 -9.69 4.72
C TYR A 3 5.26 -9.00 4.53
N ALA A 4 5.07 -8.39 3.37
CA ALA A 4 3.78 -7.87 2.95
C ALA A 4 3.41 -8.37 1.55
N ILE A 5 2.10 -8.48 1.32
CA ILE A 5 1.54 -8.61 -0.02
C ILE A 5 0.96 -7.25 -0.40
N GLU A 6 1.46 -6.71 -1.51
CA GLU A 6 1.14 -5.37 -1.98
C GLU A 6 0.38 -5.42 -3.31
N LEU A 7 -0.62 -4.56 -3.46
CA LEU A 7 -1.36 -4.32 -4.70
C LEU A 7 -0.87 -3.02 -5.32
N TYR A 8 -0.45 -3.08 -6.58
CA TYR A 8 0.16 -1.96 -7.27
C TYR A 8 -0.76 -1.31 -8.31
N PHE A 9 -0.58 -0.01 -8.45
CA PHE A 9 -1.33 0.80 -9.40
C PHE A 9 -0.70 0.76 -10.80
N ASP A 10 -1.44 1.23 -11.80
CA ASP A 10 -0.86 1.56 -13.09
C ASP A 10 0.18 2.69 -12.95
N LYS A 11 1.16 2.71 -13.87
CA LYS A 11 2.29 3.63 -13.83
C LYS A 11 1.91 5.11 -13.71
N ALA A 12 0.82 5.55 -14.35
CA ALA A 12 0.42 6.95 -14.30
C ALA A 12 -0.09 7.31 -12.90
N THR A 13 -0.86 6.41 -12.28
CA THR A 13 -1.33 6.58 -10.91
C THR A 13 -0.18 6.55 -9.91
N GLU A 14 0.78 5.64 -10.05
CA GLU A 14 1.98 5.61 -9.20
C GLU A 14 2.77 6.92 -9.30
N GLN A 15 3.01 7.43 -10.51
CA GLN A 15 3.73 8.70 -10.69
C GLN A 15 3.05 9.88 -9.98
N ASN A 16 1.72 9.97 -10.03
CA ASN A 16 0.98 11.02 -9.35
C ASN A 16 1.07 10.90 -7.82
N LEU A 17 0.99 9.67 -7.28
CA LEU A 17 1.08 9.43 -5.83
C LEU A 17 2.51 9.67 -5.32
N SER A 18 3.53 9.16 -6.02
CA SER A 18 4.94 9.41 -5.71
C SER A 18 5.28 10.90 -5.75
N HIS A 19 4.67 11.66 -6.65
CA HIS A 19 4.88 13.11 -6.71
C HIS A 19 4.47 13.81 -5.41
N LEU A 20 3.33 13.43 -4.80
CA LEU A 20 2.89 14.00 -3.52
C LEU A 20 3.88 13.68 -2.40
N ALA A 21 4.40 12.46 -2.35
CA ALA A 21 5.45 12.07 -1.41
C ALA A 21 6.74 12.88 -1.61
N GLN A 22 7.13 13.10 -2.87
CA GLN A 22 8.29 13.91 -3.22
C GLN A 22 8.10 15.37 -2.78
N ARG A 23 6.91 15.94 -2.96
CA ARG A 23 6.59 17.31 -2.55
C ARG A 23 6.77 17.53 -1.04
N VAL A 24 6.43 16.55 -0.21
CA VAL A 24 6.67 16.60 1.25
C VAL A 24 8.17 16.73 1.57
N ALA A 25 9.02 16.02 0.84
CA ALA A 25 10.47 16.11 0.99
C ALA A 25 11.05 17.42 0.44
N ASP A 26 10.58 17.88 -0.72
CA ASP A 26 11.03 19.12 -1.36
C ASP A 26 10.75 20.35 -0.49
N GLU A 27 9.63 20.35 0.25
CA GLU A 27 9.26 21.38 1.22
C GLU A 27 9.99 21.24 2.58
N ASN A 28 10.96 20.31 2.70
CA ASN A 28 11.74 20.01 3.90
C ASN A 28 10.86 19.64 5.12
N ILE A 29 9.71 18.98 4.88
CA ILE A 29 8.80 18.58 5.96
C ILE A 29 9.21 17.23 6.54
N SER A 30 9.42 16.23 5.67
CA SER A 30 9.91 14.90 6.04
C SER A 30 10.53 14.19 4.85
N THR A 31 11.55 13.39 5.10
CA THR A 31 12.17 12.50 4.10
C THR A 31 12.01 11.01 4.45
N ILE A 32 11.40 10.69 5.60
CA ILE A 32 11.36 9.32 6.14
C ILE A 32 10.74 8.37 5.12
N PHE A 33 9.58 8.71 4.58
CA PHE A 33 8.88 7.84 3.63
C PHE A 33 9.71 7.54 2.37
N LEU A 34 10.47 8.51 1.85
CA LEU A 34 11.31 8.30 0.67
C LEU A 34 12.49 7.34 0.94
N LYS A 35 12.97 7.24 2.18
CA LYS A 35 14.04 6.28 2.55
C LYS A 35 13.61 4.82 2.45
N TRP A 36 12.30 4.55 2.46
CA TRP A 36 11.79 3.20 2.28
C TRP A 36 11.94 2.70 0.83
N GLU A 37 12.18 3.60 -0.14
CA GLU A 37 12.34 3.28 -1.56
C GLU A 37 11.22 2.38 -2.13
N THR A 38 10.02 2.48 -1.54
CA THR A 38 8.84 1.74 -1.98
C THR A 38 8.06 2.53 -3.03
N ARG A 39 7.43 1.82 -3.96
CA ARG A 39 6.49 2.39 -4.92
C ARG A 39 5.09 2.49 -4.32
N PRO A 40 4.22 3.40 -4.79
CA PRO A 40 2.84 3.50 -4.31
C PRO A 40 2.08 2.18 -4.40
N HIS A 41 1.46 1.76 -3.31
CA HIS A 41 0.80 0.47 -3.19
C HIS A 41 -0.35 0.50 -2.19
N LEU A 42 -1.17 -0.56 -2.20
CA LEU A 42 -2.05 -0.96 -1.10
C LEU A 42 -1.50 -2.22 -0.45
N THR A 43 -1.25 -2.18 0.86
CA THR A 43 -0.93 -3.39 1.60
C THR A 43 -2.21 -4.22 1.81
N LEU A 44 -2.22 -5.45 1.32
CA LEU A 44 -3.36 -6.38 1.39
C LEU A 44 -3.27 -7.31 2.61
N ALA A 45 -2.06 -7.73 2.96
CA ALA A 45 -1.77 -8.62 4.08
C ALA A 45 -0.32 -8.45 4.54
N CYS A 46 -0.06 -8.66 5.83
CA CYS A 46 1.28 -8.72 6.40
C CYS A 46 1.47 -10.02 7.19
N PHE A 47 2.70 -10.54 7.18
CA PHE A 47 3.06 -11.80 7.81
C PHE A 47 4.41 -11.69 8.53
N ASN A 48 4.58 -12.44 9.62
CA ASN A 48 5.82 -12.49 10.40
C ASN A 48 6.90 -13.36 9.78
N ASP A 49 6.50 -14.30 8.92
CA ASP A 49 7.37 -15.11 8.08
C ASP A 49 6.58 -15.78 6.95
N VAL A 50 7.21 -15.97 5.79
CA VAL A 50 6.64 -16.73 4.67
C VAL A 50 7.68 -17.66 4.06
N ASN A 51 7.21 -18.77 3.49
CA ASN A 51 8.00 -19.52 2.52
C ASN A 51 7.88 -18.81 1.17
N GLU A 52 8.91 -18.06 0.77
CA GLU A 52 8.93 -17.21 -0.43
C GLU A 52 8.54 -18.00 -1.68
N THR A 53 9.17 -19.15 -1.95
CA THR A 53 8.89 -19.98 -3.13
C THR A 53 7.42 -20.40 -3.20
N ALA A 54 6.87 -20.90 -2.09
CA ALA A 54 5.47 -21.31 -2.04
C ALA A 54 4.51 -20.12 -2.18
N CYS A 55 4.86 -18.97 -1.59
CA CYS A 55 4.05 -17.75 -1.68
C CYS A 55 4.04 -17.19 -3.10
N ILE A 56 5.19 -17.19 -3.80
CA ILE A 56 5.31 -16.75 -5.19
C ILE A 56 4.42 -17.58 -6.12
N GLU A 57 4.43 -18.91 -5.97
CA GLU A 57 3.55 -19.78 -6.76
C GLU A 57 2.08 -19.53 -6.46
N GLN A 58 1.72 -19.31 -5.19
CA GLN A 58 0.36 -18.94 -4.81
C GLN A 58 -0.07 -17.61 -5.41
N LEU A 59 0.76 -16.57 -5.35
CA LEU A 59 0.47 -15.27 -5.97
C LEU A 59 0.35 -15.36 -7.50
N ARG A 60 1.18 -16.18 -8.14
CA ARG A 60 1.10 -16.41 -9.59
C ARG A 60 -0.25 -17.02 -9.97
N LEU A 61 -0.70 -18.05 -9.26
CA LEU A 61 -1.99 -18.69 -9.50
C LEU A 61 -3.14 -17.73 -9.21
N PHE A 62 -3.05 -16.99 -8.11
CA PHE A 62 -4.05 -15.99 -7.72
C PHE A 62 -4.19 -14.89 -8.80
N ALA A 63 -3.09 -14.35 -9.31
CA ALA A 63 -3.12 -13.32 -10.36
C ALA A 63 -3.70 -13.83 -11.69
N GLN A 64 -3.61 -15.14 -11.97
CA GLN A 64 -4.22 -15.74 -13.15
C GLN A 64 -5.74 -15.87 -13.05
N THR A 65 -6.34 -15.79 -11.88
CA THR A 65 -7.81 -15.88 -11.73
C THR A 65 -8.48 -14.52 -11.48
N HIS A 66 -7.69 -13.48 -11.25
CA HIS A 66 -8.19 -12.15 -10.90
C HIS A 66 -7.86 -11.11 -11.96
N LYS A 67 -8.82 -10.22 -12.22
CA LYS A 67 -8.68 -9.15 -13.21
C LYS A 67 -8.19 -7.85 -12.60
N THR A 68 -7.64 -6.98 -13.44
CA THR A 68 -7.38 -5.59 -13.09
C THR A 68 -8.66 -4.93 -12.57
N MET A 69 -8.52 -4.13 -11.51
CA MET A 69 -9.63 -3.45 -10.84
C MET A 69 -9.47 -1.94 -10.96
N PRO A 70 -10.56 -1.15 -10.97
CA PRO A 70 -10.44 0.30 -10.91
C PRO A 70 -9.79 0.75 -9.59
N ALA A 71 -8.88 1.72 -9.67
CA ALA A 71 -8.23 2.35 -8.53
C ALA A 71 -8.59 3.84 -8.51
N ASN A 72 -9.83 4.13 -8.10
CA ASN A 72 -10.30 5.51 -7.97
C ASN A 72 -9.89 6.06 -6.61
N ILE A 73 -9.10 7.13 -6.58
CA ILE A 73 -8.60 7.73 -5.35
C ILE A 73 -9.26 9.10 -5.20
N CYS A 74 -10.18 9.20 -4.25
CA CYS A 74 -11.07 10.36 -4.11
C CYS A 74 -10.91 11.11 -2.79
N SER A 75 -10.10 10.59 -1.88
CA SER A 75 -9.92 11.13 -0.54
C SER A 75 -8.51 10.89 -0.03
N VAL A 76 -8.07 11.75 0.88
CA VAL A 76 -6.89 11.54 1.72
C VAL A 76 -7.36 11.31 3.16
N GLY A 77 -6.60 10.53 3.91
CA GLY A 77 -6.86 10.18 5.30
C GLY A 77 -5.58 10.20 6.12
N MET A 78 -5.76 10.07 7.43
CA MET A 78 -4.67 10.19 8.39
C MET A 78 -4.83 9.14 9.50
N PHE A 79 -3.74 8.47 9.86
CA PHE A 79 -3.64 7.70 11.10
C PHE A 79 -2.90 8.55 12.12
N THR A 80 -3.58 8.95 13.19
CA THR A 80 -3.05 9.90 14.18
C THR A 80 -1.96 9.28 15.04
N ASP A 81 -2.08 8.00 15.38
CA ASP A 81 -1.15 7.32 16.28
C ASP A 81 0.21 7.07 15.60
N SER A 82 0.19 6.65 14.33
CA SER A 82 1.39 6.45 13.51
C SER A 82 1.83 7.69 12.73
N ARG A 83 1.10 8.81 12.86
CA ARG A 83 1.33 10.07 12.10
C ARG A 83 1.54 9.82 10.61
N THR A 84 0.68 8.97 10.05
CA THR A 84 0.72 8.57 8.64
C THR A 84 -0.34 9.35 7.87
N ILE A 85 0.02 9.89 6.71
CA ILE A 85 -0.91 10.53 5.77
C ILE A 85 -0.99 9.63 4.54
N PHE A 86 -2.20 9.33 4.09
CA PHE A 86 -2.43 8.37 3.02
C PHE A 86 -3.51 8.81 2.04
N ALA A 87 -3.41 8.35 0.81
CA ALA A 87 -4.49 8.39 -0.16
C ALA A 87 -5.40 7.16 0.07
N SER A 88 -6.71 7.36 0.02
CA SER A 88 -7.68 6.28 0.22
C SER A 88 -8.42 5.99 -1.09
N PRO A 89 -8.30 4.77 -1.63
CA PRO A 89 -9.08 4.36 -2.79
C PRO A 89 -10.54 4.10 -2.42
N VAL A 90 -11.43 4.39 -3.36
CA VAL A 90 -12.85 4.04 -3.25
C VAL A 90 -12.99 2.54 -3.46
N MET A 91 -13.34 1.85 -2.38
CA MET A 91 -13.53 0.41 -2.38
C MET A 91 -14.93 0.02 -2.80
N ASN A 92 -15.04 -1.17 -3.39
CA ASN A 92 -16.30 -1.83 -3.68
C ASN A 92 -16.24 -3.29 -3.22
N ASP A 93 -17.37 -3.99 -3.31
CA ASP A 93 -17.51 -5.37 -2.85
C ASP A 93 -16.49 -6.31 -3.50
N SER A 94 -16.19 -6.13 -4.79
CA SER A 94 -15.23 -6.98 -5.50
C SER A 94 -13.79 -6.83 -4.98
N MET A 95 -13.43 -5.62 -4.54
CA MET A 95 -12.09 -5.34 -4.02
C MET A 95 -11.92 -5.83 -2.58
N TYR A 96 -12.98 -5.74 -1.76
CA TYR A 96 -12.98 -6.38 -0.44
C TYR A 96 -12.97 -7.90 -0.56
N GLN A 97 -13.72 -8.45 -1.51
CA GLN A 97 -13.71 -9.89 -1.79
C GLN A 97 -12.32 -10.35 -2.27
N PHE A 98 -11.64 -9.59 -3.14
CA PHE A 98 -10.26 -9.85 -3.56
C PHE A 98 -9.31 -9.95 -2.36
N GLN A 99 -9.36 -9.00 -1.43
CA GLN A 99 -8.50 -9.02 -0.23
C GLN A 99 -8.83 -10.22 0.67
N LYS A 100 -10.12 -10.52 0.84
CA LYS A 100 -10.56 -11.67 1.64
C LYS A 100 -10.08 -12.99 1.05
N GLU A 101 -10.24 -13.19 -0.25
CA GLU A 101 -9.79 -14.40 -0.95
C GLU A 101 -8.28 -14.56 -0.87
N LEU A 102 -7.51 -13.46 -1.02
CA LEU A 102 -6.06 -13.50 -0.83
C LEU A 102 -5.70 -13.94 0.59
N TYR A 103 -6.37 -13.38 1.60
CA TYR A 103 -6.12 -13.72 3.00
C TYR A 103 -6.41 -15.20 3.28
N GLU A 104 -7.52 -15.73 2.75
CA GLU A 104 -7.85 -17.16 2.82
C GLU A 104 -6.80 -18.03 2.10
N TYR A 105 -6.31 -17.59 0.93
CA TYR A 105 -5.28 -18.31 0.16
C TYR A 105 -3.94 -18.43 0.89
N LEU A 106 -3.68 -17.48 1.80
CA LEU A 106 -2.44 -17.30 2.53
C LEU A 106 -2.60 -17.59 4.04
N GLU A 107 -3.74 -18.14 4.48
CA GLU A 107 -4.10 -18.30 5.90
C GLU A 107 -3.10 -19.14 6.72
N LYS A 108 -2.28 -19.96 6.05
CA LYS A 108 -1.25 -20.78 6.67
C LYS A 108 -0.08 -19.97 7.25
N TYR A 109 0.09 -18.72 6.84
CA TYR A 109 1.18 -17.86 7.28
C TYR A 109 0.81 -17.10 8.55
N ASP A 110 1.78 -16.89 9.45
CA ASP A 110 1.54 -16.20 10.71
C ASP A 110 1.33 -14.70 10.50
N SER A 111 0.12 -14.24 10.78
CA SER A 111 -0.29 -12.84 10.71
C SER A 111 -0.47 -12.19 12.10
N SER A 112 0.06 -12.79 13.17
CA SER A 112 -0.09 -12.26 14.53
C SER A 112 0.52 -10.87 14.65
N GLY A 113 -0.20 -9.90 15.22
CA GLY A 113 0.22 -8.49 15.28
C GLY A 113 -0.15 -7.66 14.04
N TRP A 114 -0.74 -8.28 13.02
CA TRP A 114 -1.20 -7.64 11.78
C TRP A 114 -2.72 -7.68 11.64
N GLU A 115 -3.45 -7.65 12.75
CA GLU A 115 -4.92 -7.81 12.78
C GLU A 115 -5.65 -6.76 11.95
N TRP A 116 -5.07 -5.57 11.80
CA TRP A 116 -5.59 -4.48 10.97
C TRP A 116 -5.60 -4.80 9.48
N TYR A 117 -4.88 -5.81 9.02
CA TYR A 117 -4.91 -6.29 7.62
C TYR A 117 -5.81 -7.51 7.43
N GLN A 118 -6.60 -7.89 8.46
CA GLN A 118 -7.58 -8.96 8.33
C GLN A 118 -8.85 -8.49 7.62
N PRO A 119 -9.58 -9.41 6.96
CA PRO A 119 -10.91 -9.11 6.43
C PRO A 119 -11.83 -8.47 7.47
N ASN A 120 -12.58 -7.44 7.07
CA ASN A 120 -13.45 -6.62 7.93
C ASN A 120 -12.76 -5.74 8.98
N LYS A 121 -11.42 -5.72 9.05
CA LYS A 121 -10.63 -4.78 9.88
C LYS A 121 -9.76 -3.85 9.05
N TRP A 122 -9.52 -4.23 7.80
CA TRP A 122 -8.68 -3.52 6.84
C TRP A 122 -9.18 -2.14 6.45
N VAL A 123 -8.32 -1.15 6.66
CA VAL A 123 -8.45 0.20 6.11
C VAL A 123 -7.57 0.27 4.86
N PRO A 124 -8.12 0.30 3.64
CA PRO A 124 -7.35 0.37 2.42
C PRO A 124 -6.75 1.76 2.25
N HIS A 125 -5.44 1.81 2.07
CA HIS A 125 -4.70 3.06 1.99
C HIS A 125 -3.42 2.90 1.17
N CYS A 126 -2.96 4.00 0.57
CA CYS A 126 -1.63 4.17 -0.01
C CYS A 126 -0.93 5.30 0.74
N THR A 127 0.14 4.99 1.45
CA THR A 127 0.91 5.98 2.20
C THR A 127 1.50 7.06 1.27
N LEU A 128 1.37 8.32 1.68
CA LEU A 128 1.96 9.48 1.01
C LEU A 128 3.06 10.12 1.86
N ALA A 129 2.96 10.02 3.19
CA ALA A 129 3.97 10.51 4.11
C ALA A 129 3.94 9.72 5.44
N LEU A 130 5.13 9.51 5.99
CA LEU A 130 5.38 9.00 7.34
C LEU A 130 6.13 10.09 8.10
N THR A 131 5.56 10.58 9.21
CA THR A 131 6.16 11.66 9.99
C THR A 131 6.31 11.30 11.47
N HIS A 132 6.34 10.01 11.79
CA HIS A 132 6.38 9.55 13.19
C HIS A 132 7.69 9.89 13.88
N GLU A 133 8.82 9.78 13.18
CA GLU A 133 10.15 10.07 13.73
C GLU A 133 10.52 11.57 13.63
N ASP A 134 9.69 12.36 12.96
CA ASP A 134 9.83 13.81 12.85
C ASP A 134 9.15 14.53 14.03
N PRO A 135 9.47 15.82 14.28
CA PRO A 135 8.71 16.64 15.23
C PRO A 135 7.21 16.64 14.90
N ASP A 136 6.36 16.71 15.92
CA ASP A 136 4.89 16.65 15.81
C ASP A 136 4.31 17.57 14.73
N GLU A 137 4.91 18.75 14.56
CA GLU A 137 4.51 19.75 13.57
C GLU A 137 4.62 19.26 12.11
N ALA A 138 5.52 18.31 11.83
CA ALA A 138 5.69 17.73 10.49
C ALA A 138 4.40 17.05 10.01
N PHE A 139 3.67 16.39 10.92
CA PHE A 139 2.40 15.73 10.60
C PHE A 139 1.35 16.74 10.10
N TYR A 140 1.20 17.86 10.79
CA TYR A 140 0.24 18.90 10.42
C TYR A 140 0.65 19.65 9.15
N LYS A 141 1.95 19.95 8.99
CA LYS A 141 2.48 20.61 7.78
C LYS A 141 2.33 19.73 6.54
N ALA A 142 2.70 18.45 6.63
CA ALA A 142 2.54 17.51 5.52
C ALA A 142 1.07 17.33 5.16
N SER A 143 0.19 17.27 6.16
CA SER A 143 -1.27 17.19 5.93
C SER A 143 -1.79 18.42 5.21
N ASN A 144 -1.38 19.61 5.66
CA ASN A 144 -1.76 20.87 5.01
C ASN A 144 -1.30 20.92 3.55
N LEU A 145 -0.05 20.52 3.27
CA LEU A 145 0.48 20.46 1.90
C LEU A 145 -0.35 19.50 1.02
N ILE A 146 -0.53 18.26 1.48
CA ILE A 146 -1.25 17.23 0.73
C ILE A 146 -2.70 17.64 0.48
N LEU A 147 -3.38 18.28 1.43
CA LEU A 147 -4.76 18.78 1.24
C LEU A 147 -4.86 19.85 0.15
N HIS A 148 -3.85 20.70 -0.02
CA HIS A 148 -3.85 21.73 -1.08
C HIS A 148 -3.50 21.16 -2.45
N GLU A 149 -2.62 20.15 -2.50
CA GLU A 149 -2.09 19.62 -3.76
C GLU A 149 -2.88 18.41 -4.30
N PHE A 150 -3.47 17.60 -3.42
CA PHE A 150 -4.17 16.39 -3.84
C PHE A 150 -5.34 16.71 -4.79
N ARG A 151 -5.41 15.94 -5.87
CA ARG A 151 -6.53 15.93 -6.83
C ARG A 151 -7.00 14.50 -7.00
N LYS A 152 -8.28 14.33 -7.34
CA LYS A 152 -8.86 13.00 -7.60
C LYS A 152 -8.08 12.30 -8.70
N LEU A 153 -7.74 11.04 -8.48
CA LEU A 153 -7.03 10.19 -9.45
C LEU A 153 -7.92 9.03 -9.87
N TYR A 154 -7.85 8.68 -11.14
CA TYR A 154 -8.57 7.55 -11.73
C TYR A 154 -7.56 6.63 -12.38
N GLY A 155 -7.35 5.47 -11.77
CA GLY A 155 -6.36 4.49 -12.21
C GLY A 155 -6.89 3.08 -12.21
N LYS A 156 -5.96 2.13 -12.24
CA LYS A 156 -6.23 0.70 -12.08
C LYS A 156 -5.22 0.07 -11.13
N PHE A 157 -5.65 -0.97 -10.43
CA PHE A 157 -4.77 -1.96 -9.84
C PHE A 157 -4.41 -2.99 -10.91
N VAL A 158 -3.10 -3.16 -11.17
CA VAL A 158 -2.61 -3.91 -12.32
C VAL A 158 -1.75 -5.12 -11.94
N SER A 159 -1.07 -5.08 -10.80
CA SER A 159 -0.22 -6.17 -10.35
C SER A 159 -0.26 -6.35 -8.83
N ILE A 160 0.12 -7.54 -8.39
CA ILE A 160 0.27 -7.92 -6.98
C ILE A 160 1.69 -8.43 -6.75
N GLY A 161 2.27 -8.14 -5.59
CA GLY A 161 3.64 -8.55 -5.27
C GLY A 161 3.86 -8.97 -3.83
N LEU A 162 4.99 -9.64 -3.62
CA LEU A 162 5.54 -10.04 -2.33
C LEU A 162 6.78 -9.20 -2.05
N VAL A 163 6.83 -8.59 -0.86
CA VAL A 163 7.96 -7.78 -0.42
C VAL A 163 8.45 -8.21 0.97
N LYS A 164 9.74 -7.96 1.27
CA LYS A 164 10.22 -7.91 2.66
C LYS A 164 10.07 -6.50 3.20
N ILE A 165 9.50 -6.41 4.40
CA ILE A 165 9.35 -5.15 5.13
C ILE A 165 10.70 -4.80 5.75
N SER A 166 11.50 -4.05 5.00
CA SER A 166 12.78 -3.49 5.38
C SER A 166 12.88 -2.03 4.92
N CYS A 167 13.90 -1.30 5.36
CA CYS A 167 14.20 0.05 4.87
C CYS A 167 15.62 0.03 4.26
N PRO A 168 15.77 0.03 2.93
CA PRO A 168 14.71 0.08 1.90
C PRO A 168 13.91 -1.22 1.79
N VAL A 169 12.70 -1.13 1.21
CA VAL A 169 11.83 -2.28 0.95
C VAL A 169 12.46 -3.16 -0.13
N GLU A 170 12.44 -4.48 0.07
CA GLU A 170 12.92 -5.44 -0.92
C GLU A 170 11.73 -6.07 -1.66
N GLU A 171 11.51 -5.69 -2.92
CA GLU A 171 10.52 -6.34 -3.79
C GLU A 171 11.05 -7.70 -4.27
N ILE A 172 10.41 -8.79 -3.83
CA ILE A 172 10.87 -10.17 -4.12
C ILE A 172 10.28 -10.65 -5.44
N TYR A 173 8.99 -10.39 -5.65
CA TYR A 173 8.25 -10.89 -6.80
C TYR A 173 7.01 -10.05 -7.07
N THR A 174 6.73 -9.78 -8.34
CA THR A 174 5.52 -9.09 -8.79
C THR A 174 4.94 -9.82 -10.00
N VAL A 175 3.61 -9.90 -10.06
CA VAL A 175 2.88 -10.51 -11.16
C VAL A 175 1.67 -9.66 -11.57
N GLU A 176 1.47 -9.51 -12.88
CA GLU A 176 0.33 -8.80 -13.45
C GLU A 176 -0.97 -9.59 -13.27
N LEU A 177 -2.05 -8.88 -12.93
CA LEU A 177 -3.41 -9.40 -12.94
C LEU A 177 -3.90 -9.59 -14.38
N GLN A 178 -4.94 -10.40 -14.57
CA GLN A 178 -5.57 -10.54 -15.87
C GLN A 178 -6.21 -9.23 -16.36
N ARG A 179 -6.21 -9.00 -17.67
CA ARG A 179 -6.83 -7.81 -18.25
C ARG A 179 -8.36 -7.89 -18.29
#